data_AF-A0A7C7V6V1-F1
#
_entry.id   AF-A0A7C7V6V1-F1
#
_cell.length_a   1.000
_cell.length_b   1.000
_cell.length_c   1.000
_cell.angle_alpha   90.00
_cell.angle_beta   90.00
_cell.angle_gamma   90.00
#
_symmetry.space_group_name_H-M   'P 1'
#
loop_
_entity.id
_entity.type
_entity.pdbx_description
1 polymer ?
#
loop_
_entity_poly.entity_id
_entity_poly.type
_entity_poly.pdbx_seq_one_letter_code
_entity_poly.pdbx_strand_id
1 'polypeptide(L)' 'MSAPSLSENEQKALLRRAARWRLVALLLECPREGWGEQLAGLTSEARDRQLAKAVRWARREASVELYHTTFGPGGP' A
#
# COMPACT_ATOMS: atom_id res chain seq x y z
N MET A 1 -9.19 -25.62 -22.28
CA MET A 1 -10.12 -24.84 -21.44
C MET A 1 -9.66 -23.39 -21.45
N SER A 2 -10.40 -22.48 -22.11
CA SER A 2 -10.11 -21.05 -22.05
C SER A 2 -10.65 -20.48 -20.75
N ALA A 3 -9.89 -19.60 -20.09
CA ALA A 3 -10.35 -18.93 -18.89
C ALA A 3 -11.58 -18.05 -19.22
N PRO A 4 -12.60 -18.01 -18.36
CA PRO A 4 -13.74 -17.12 -18.56
C PRO A 4 -13.27 -15.65 -18.56
N SER A 5 -13.76 -14.87 -19.52
CA SER A 5 -13.48 -13.44 -19.60
C SER A 5 -14.24 -12.70 -18.49
N LEU A 6 -13.52 -11.98 -17.64
CA LEU A 6 -14.10 -11.12 -16.60
C LEU A 6 -14.83 -9.93 -17.22
N SER A 7 -15.95 -9.53 -16.63
CA SER A 7 -16.58 -8.24 -16.93
C SER A 7 -15.69 -7.08 -16.49
N GLU A 8 -15.87 -5.91 -17.10
CA GLU A 8 -15.12 -4.70 -16.75
C GLU A 8 -15.26 -4.33 -15.26
N ASN A 9 -16.45 -4.56 -14.68
CA ASN A 9 -16.71 -4.29 -13.26
C ASN A 9 -15.94 -5.24 -12.34
N GLU A 10 -15.86 -6.52 -12.69
CA GLU A 10 -15.07 -7.50 -11.95
C GLU A 10 -13.58 -7.18 -12.03
N GLN A 11 -13.08 -6.80 -13.21
CA GLN A 11 -11.69 -6.36 -13.38
C GLN A 11 -11.39 -5.15 -12.49
N LYS A 12 -12.24 -4.12 -12.50
CA LYS A 12 -12.10 -2.93 -11.62
C LYS A 12 -12.14 -3.31 -10.13
N ALA A 13 -12.98 -4.26 -9.75
CA ALA A 13 -13.04 -4.74 -8.36
C ALA A 13 -11.75 -5.46 -7.94
N LEU A 14 -11.21 -6.31 -8.81
CA LEU A 14 -9.94 -7.01 -8.59
C LEU A 14 -8.77 -6.05 -8.53
N LEU A 15 -8.69 -5.06 -9.43
CA LEU A 15 -7.64 -4.03 -9.42
C LEU A 15 -7.66 -3.23 -8.12
N ARG A 16 -8.84 -2.78 -7.68
CA ARG A 16 -8.99 -2.08 -6.40
C ARG A 16 -8.59 -2.95 -5.21
N ARG A 17 -8.92 -4.25 -5.23
CA ARG A 17 -8.49 -5.20 -4.19
C ARG A 17 -6.98 -5.39 -4.20
N ALA A 18 -6.37 -5.53 -5.37
CA ALA A 18 -4.93 -5.64 -5.52
C ALA A 18 -4.23 -4.37 -5.03
N ALA A 19 -4.75 -3.18 -5.36
CA ALA A 19 -4.24 -1.90 -4.89
C ALA A 19 -4.27 -1.79 -3.36
N ARG A 20 -5.34 -2.25 -2.70
CA ARG A 20 -5.41 -2.30 -1.23
C ARG A 20 -4.32 -3.17 -0.62
N TRP A 21 -4.15 -4.40 -1.13
CA TRP A 21 -3.11 -5.30 -0.63
C TRP A 21 -1.71 -4.77 -0.90
N ARG A 22 -1.47 -4.22 -2.08
CA ARG A 22 -0.18 -3.61 -2.42
C ARG A 22 0.12 -2.40 -1.53
N LEU A 23 -0.89 -1.59 -1.20
CA LEU A 23 -0.76 -0.44 -0.31
C LEU A 23 -0.43 -0.86 1.12
N VAL A 24 -1.07 -1.91 1.65
CA VAL A 24 -0.73 -2.48 2.96
C VAL A 24 0.72 -2.97 2.97
N ALA A 25 1.12 -3.73 1.95
CA ALA A 25 2.50 -4.18 1.84
C ALA A 25 3.49 -2.99 1.80
N LEU A 26 3.19 -1.95 1.02
CA LEU A 26 4.06 -0.79 0.87
C LEU A 26 4.21 0.00 2.17
N LEU A 27 3.15 0.11 2.98
CA LEU A 27 3.19 0.74 4.31
C LEU A 27 4.08 -0.01 5.31
N LEU A 28 4.38 -1.28 5.04
CA LEU A 28 5.23 -2.15 5.86
C LEU A 28 6.60 -2.39 5.23
N GLU A 29 6.94 -1.67 4.16
CA GLU A 29 8.28 -1.67 3.56
C GLU A 29 9.11 -0.51 4.14
N CYS A 30 10.44 -0.64 4.12
CA CYS A 30 11.33 0.45 4.48
C CYS A 30 11.15 1.64 3.51
N PRO A 31 10.96 2.88 4.01
CA PRO A 31 10.88 4.06 3.15
C PRO A 31 12.12 4.20 2.27
N ARG A 32 11.91 4.56 1.00
CA ARG A 32 12.96 4.75 0.00
C ARG A 32 12.56 5.87 -0.98
N GLU A 33 13.46 6.26 -1.86
CA GLU A 33 13.14 7.17 -2.96
C GLU A 33 11.93 6.66 -3.77
N GLY A 34 11.00 7.55 -4.10
CA GLY A 34 9.78 7.21 -4.84
C GLY A 34 8.66 6.56 -4.00
N TRP A 35 8.90 6.23 -2.73
CA TRP A 35 7.93 5.53 -1.89
C TRP A 35 6.66 6.36 -1.62
N GLY A 36 6.81 7.67 -1.42
CA GLY A 36 5.70 8.58 -1.17
C GLY A 36 4.76 8.72 -2.37
N GLU A 37 5.31 8.79 -3.57
CA GLU A 37 4.56 8.83 -4.83
C GLU A 37 3.81 7.51 -5.06
N GLN A 38 4.46 6.37 -4.79
CA GLN A 38 3.83 5.05 -4.88
C GLN A 38 2.65 4.92 -3.91
N LEU A 39 2.79 5.39 -2.66
CA LEU A 39 1.67 5.43 -1.71
C LEU A 39 0.51 6.28 -2.24
N ALA A 40 0.81 7.47 -2.80
CA ALA A 40 -0.22 8.38 -3.30
C ALA A 40 -1.02 7.74 -4.45
N GLY A 41 -0.33 7.14 -5.43
CA GLY A 41 -0.97 6.46 -6.57
C GLY A 41 -1.79 5.24 -6.16
N LEU A 42 -1.31 4.43 -5.21
CA LEU A 42 -2.06 3.28 -4.71
C LEU A 42 -3.26 3.69 -3.85
N THR A 43 -3.16 4.82 -3.12
CA THR A 43 -4.27 5.34 -2.30
C THR A 43 -5.47 5.74 -3.15
N SER A 44 -5.25 6.40 -4.30
CA SER A 44 -6.34 6.78 -5.21
C SER A 44 -7.06 5.56 -5.77
N GLU A 45 -6.32 4.48 -6.08
CA GLU A 45 -6.92 3.26 -6.62
C GLU A 45 -7.57 2.34 -5.57
N ALA A 46 -7.00 2.26 -4.38
CA ALA A 46 -7.54 1.44 -3.29
C ALA A 46 -8.94 1.91 -2.82
N ARG A 47 -9.20 3.22 -2.92
CA ARG A 47 -10.44 3.90 -2.48
C ARG A 47 -10.88 3.47 -1.07
N ASP A 48 -9.91 3.37 -0.17
CA ASP A 48 -10.11 2.92 1.21
C ASP A 48 -9.76 4.04 2.20
N ARG A 49 -10.73 4.46 3.01
CA ARG A 49 -10.56 5.59 3.93
C ARG A 49 -9.61 5.28 5.08
N GLN A 50 -9.55 4.03 5.54
CA GLN A 50 -8.66 3.63 6.62
C GLN A 50 -7.22 3.56 6.12
N LEU A 51 -6.99 2.98 4.93
CA LEU A 51 -5.67 2.99 4.32
C LEU A 51 -5.20 4.40 3.98
N ALA A 52 -6.09 5.26 3.48
CA ALA A 52 -5.75 6.68 3.26
C ALA A 52 -5.34 7.39 4.56
N LYS A 53 -5.93 7.04 5.71
CA LYS A 53 -5.51 7.55 7.02
C LYS A 53 -4.12 7.02 7.41
N ALA A 54 -3.87 5.72 7.22
CA ALA A 54 -2.56 5.11 7.48
C ALA A 54 -1.46 5.76 6.63
N VAL A 55 -1.73 6.01 5.34
CA VAL A 55 -0.82 6.73 4.44
C VAL A 55 -0.49 8.13 4.92
N ARG A 56 -1.47 8.89 5.43
CA ARG A 56 -1.20 10.22 6.00
C ARG A 56 -0.26 10.16 7.20
N TRP A 57 -0.44 9.18 8.09
CA TRP A 57 0.47 8.97 9.23
C TRP A 57 1.85 8.54 8.77
N ALA A 58 1.92 7.56 7.86
CA ALA A 58 3.18 7.06 7.35
C ALA A 58 3.98 8.14 6.63
N ARG A 59 3.35 9.01 5.83
CA ARG A 59 4.03 10.15 5.20
C ARG A 59 4.57 11.19 6.19
N ARG A 60 4.03 11.24 7.40
CA ARG A 60 4.44 12.21 8.43
C ARG A 60 5.53 11.65 9.33
N GLU A 61 5.42 10.37 9.70
CA GLU A 61 6.21 9.78 10.77
C GLU A 61 7.20 8.71 10.29
N ALA A 62 6.98 8.09 9.12
CA ALA A 62 7.84 7.00 8.66
C ALA A 62 9.22 7.51 8.24
N SER A 63 10.24 6.86 8.77
CA SER A 63 11.64 7.07 8.41
C SER A 63 12.36 5.73 8.32
N VAL A 64 13.55 5.72 7.71
CA VAL A 64 14.39 4.53 7.64
C VAL A 64 14.78 4.08 9.05
N GLU A 65 15.11 5.04 9.91
CA GLU A 65 15.46 4.81 11.31
C GLU A 65 14.30 4.16 12.06
N LEU A 66 13.08 4.73 11.97
CA LEU A 66 11.90 4.19 12.63
C LEU A 66 11.56 2.78 12.13
N TYR A 67 11.74 2.53 10.83
CA TYR A 67 11.55 1.20 10.25
C TYR A 67 12.51 0.19 10.87
N HIS A 68 13.81 0.49 10.94
CA HIS A 68 14.80 -0.44 11.50
C HIS A 68 14.65 -0.61 13.02
N THR A 69 14.23 0.41 13.76
CA THR A 69 13.96 0.25 15.20
C THR A 69 12.66 -0.51 15.48
N THR A 70 11.72 -0.56 14.54
CA THR A 70 10.43 -1.25 14.72
C THR A 70 10.46 -2.69 14.17
N PHE A 71 11.05 -2.88 12.99
CA PHE A 71 11.04 -4.15 12.26
C PHE A 71 12.44 -4.80 12.15
N GLY A 72 13.49 -4.14 12.65
CA GLY A 72 14.84 -4.70 12.68
C GLY A 72 15.11 -5.58 13.92
N PRO A 73 16.30 -6.21 13.97
CA PRO A 73 16.70 -7.04 15.10
C PRO A 73 16.82 -6.19 16.37
N GLY A 74 16.02 -6.50 17.38
CA GLY A 74 15.89 -5.71 18.61
C GLY A 74 14.74 -4.71 18.62
N GLY A 75 13.78 -4.82 17.68
CA GLY A 75 12.49 -4.13 17.78
C GLY A 75 11.76 -4.43 19.10
N PRO A 76 10.72 -3.63 19.43
CA PRO A 76 9.97 -3.79 20.68
C PRO A 76 9.39 -5.20 20.88
#